data_AF-A0A7Y2G0I3-F1
#
_entry.id   AF-A0A7Y2G0I3-F1
#
_cell.length_a   1.000
_cell.length_b   1.000
_cell.length_c   1.000
_cell.angle_alpha   90.00
_cell.angle_beta   90.00
_cell.angle_gamma   90.00
#
_symmetry.space_group_name_H-M   'P 1'
#
loop_
_entity.id
_entity.type
_entity.pdbx_description
1 polymer ?
#
loop_
_entity_poly.entity_id
_entity_poly.type
_entity_poly.pdbx_seq_one_letter_code
_entity_poly.pdbx_strand_id
1 'polypeptide(L)'
;RGPDEVAVMLKDKLLEEGIHSDAIEVIPDEQEATTRALELADSGDLVLVLGDNVKRTWKQIIYFNSGAHVEESGAKLPVTIELPETDEFKFDSNLEIISDERGVRIAREEND
;
A
#
# COMPACT_ATOMS: atom_id res chain seq x y z
N ARG A 1 7.36 -8.13 -22.49
CA ARG A 1 6.80 -6.79 -22.23
C ARG A 1 7.96 -5.82 -22.18
N GLY A 2 7.80 -4.63 -22.75
CA GLY A 2 8.81 -3.57 -22.60
C GLY A 2 9.00 -3.20 -21.13
N PRO A 3 10.19 -2.74 -20.70
CA PRO A 3 10.45 -2.39 -19.30
C PRO A 3 9.54 -1.27 -18.77
N ASP A 4 8.98 -0.45 -19.65
CA ASP A 4 8.11 0.69 -19.36
C ASP A 4 6.64 0.48 -19.79
N GLU A 5 6.33 -0.62 -20.47
CA GLU A 5 5.03 -0.88 -21.08
C GLU A 5 3.88 -0.75 -20.08
N VAL A 6 4.02 -1.35 -18.90
CA VAL A 6 3.00 -1.32 -17.84
C VAL A 6 2.84 0.08 -17.26
N ALA A 7 3.95 0.77 -17.00
CA ALA A 7 3.94 2.11 -16.43
C ALA A 7 3.26 3.11 -17.38
N VAL A 8 3.53 2.99 -18.69
CA VAL A 8 2.89 3.81 -19.72
C VAL A 8 1.39 3.49 -19.83
N MET A 9 1.00 2.21 -19.81
CA MET A 9 -0.42 1.82 -19.83
C MET A 9 -1.20 2.41 -18.65
N LEU A 10 -0.63 2.38 -17.43
CA LEU A 10 -1.26 2.97 -16.25
C LEU A 10 -1.37 4.49 -16.38
N LYS A 11 -0.30 5.17 -16.81
CA LYS A 11 -0.28 6.62 -17.04
C LYS A 11 -1.36 7.03 -18.04
N ASP A 12 -1.44 6.36 -19.18
CA ASP A 12 -2.41 6.68 -20.23
C ASP A 12 -3.84 6.48 -19.73
N LYS A 13 -4.10 5.40 -18.97
CA LYS A 13 -5.42 5.16 -18.36
C LYS A 13 -5.81 6.23 -17.33
N LEU A 14 -4.87 6.68 -16.49
CA LEU A 14 -5.12 7.77 -15.54
C LEU A 14 -5.46 9.09 -16.24
N LEU A 15 -4.76 9.39 -17.34
CA LEU A 15 -5.04 10.58 -18.17
C LEU A 15 -6.43 10.50 -18.82
N GLU A 16 -6.84 9.33 -19.32
CA GLU A 16 -8.18 9.10 -19.87
C GLU A 16 -9.29 9.35 -18.84
N GLU A 17 -9.06 8.99 -17.57
CA GLU A 17 -10.00 9.22 -16.47
C GLU A 17 -9.95 10.67 -15.94
N GLY A 18 -9.14 11.55 -16.55
CA GLY A 18 -9.08 12.96 -16.24
C GLY A 18 -8.15 13.34 -15.08
N ILE A 19 -7.27 12.43 -14.64
CA ILE A 19 -6.20 12.78 -13.71
C ILE A 19 -5.22 13.71 -14.42
N HIS A 20 -4.92 14.84 -13.81
CA HIS A 20 -4.01 15.83 -14.40
C HIS A 20 -2.57 15.31 -14.40
N SER A 21 -1.81 15.63 -15.45
CA SER A 21 -0.49 15.04 -15.68
C SER A 21 0.56 15.42 -14.62
N ASP A 22 0.36 16.52 -13.90
CA ASP A 22 1.24 16.93 -12.79
C ASP A 22 1.07 16.07 -11.53
N ALA A 23 -0.06 15.34 -11.42
CA ALA A 23 -0.33 14.36 -10.38
C ALA A 23 0.19 12.96 -10.75
N ILE A 24 0.87 12.79 -11.90
CA ILE A 24 1.33 11.49 -12.40
C ILE A 24 2.85 11.52 -12.57
N GLU A 25 3.56 10.78 -11.73
CA GLU A 25 4.99 10.48 -11.87
C GLU A 25 5.15 9.06 -12.43
N VAL A 26 5.93 8.90 -13.51
CA VAL A 26 6.15 7.61 -14.16
C VAL A 26 7.55 7.10 -13.86
N ILE A 27 7.64 6.02 -13.09
CA ILE A 27 8.89 5.33 -12.75
C ILE A 27 8.77 3.88 -13.24
N PRO A 28 9.45 3.49 -14.34
CA PRO A 28 9.34 2.15 -14.90
C PRO A 28 9.85 1.02 -14.00
N ASP A 29 10.93 1.26 -13.23
CA ASP A 29 11.46 0.26 -12.31
C ASP A 29 10.57 0.15 -11.06
N GLU A 30 10.08 -1.06 -10.78
CA GLU A 30 9.16 -1.31 -9.67
C GLU A 30 9.79 -0.94 -8.31
N GLN A 31 11.07 -1.22 -8.12
CA GLN A 31 11.74 -0.96 -6.85
C GLN A 31 11.91 0.54 -6.65
N GLU A 32 12.33 1.26 -7.69
CA GLU A 32 12.40 2.72 -7.64
C GLU A 32 11.02 3.36 -7.40
N ALA A 33 9.97 2.87 -8.09
CA ALA A 33 8.60 3.35 -7.92
C ALA A 33 8.08 3.13 -6.49
N THR A 34 8.37 1.95 -5.91
CA THR A 34 7.99 1.62 -4.54
C THR A 34 8.72 2.50 -3.53
N THR A 35 10.03 2.72 -3.71
CA THR A 35 10.81 3.63 -2.84
C THR A 35 10.25 5.04 -2.92
N ARG A 36 10.01 5.54 -4.13
CA ARG A 36 9.49 6.90 -4.33
C ARG A 36 8.14 7.09 -3.66
N ALA A 37 7.23 6.13 -3.79
CA ALA A 37 5.91 6.19 -3.15
C ALA A 37 6.00 6.22 -1.62
N LEU A 38 6.92 5.45 -1.03
CA LEU A 38 7.15 5.42 0.41
C LEU A 38 7.82 6.71 0.92
N GLU A 39 8.72 7.32 0.16
CA GLU A 39 9.36 8.60 0.49
C GLU A 39 8.42 9.81 0.33
N LEU A 40 7.44 9.70 -0.57
CA LEU A 40 6.47 10.75 -0.84
C LEU A 40 5.34 10.77 0.20
N ALA A 41 4.95 9.60 0.71
CA ALA A 41 3.81 9.47 1.60
C ALA A 41 4.10 9.98 3.01
N ASP A 42 3.19 10.79 3.54
CA ASP A 42 3.22 11.25 4.92
C ASP A 42 2.34 10.39 5.84
N SER A 43 2.45 10.62 7.14
CA SER A 43 1.61 9.93 8.12
C SER A 43 0.12 10.24 7.89
N GLY A 44 -0.67 9.18 7.65
CA GLY A 44 -2.10 9.29 7.36
C GLY A 44 -2.46 9.10 5.89
N ASP A 45 -1.48 9.06 5.00
CA ASP A 45 -1.70 8.77 3.58
C ASP A 45 -1.92 7.26 3.33
N LEU A 46 -2.64 6.96 2.24
CA LEU A 46 -2.82 5.60 1.74
C LEU A 46 -1.90 5.36 0.54
N VAL A 47 -1.03 4.37 0.66
CA VAL A 47 -0.18 3.90 -0.46
C VAL A 47 -0.69 2.56 -0.96
N LEU A 48 -1.07 2.50 -2.25
CA LEU A 48 -1.42 1.25 -2.94
C LEU A 48 -0.25 0.78 -3.79
N VAL A 49 0.28 -0.42 -3.51
CA VAL A 49 1.39 -1.02 -4.26
C VAL A 49 0.93 -2.29 -4.98
N LEU A 50 1.06 -2.31 -6.30
CA LEU A 50 0.74 -3.47 -7.15
C LEU A 50 2.05 -4.12 -7.65
N GLY A 51 2.71 -4.89 -6.77
CA GLY A 51 4.02 -5.50 -7.06
C GLY A 51 3.93 -6.87 -7.74
N ASP A 52 4.82 -7.14 -8.70
CA ASP A 52 4.94 -8.43 -9.39
C ASP A 52 5.57 -9.50 -8.48
N ASN A 53 6.57 -9.10 -7.71
CA ASN A 53 7.34 -9.94 -6.82
C ASN A 53 7.02 -9.56 -5.39
N VAL A 54 5.86 -10.04 -4.93
CA VAL A 54 5.31 -9.79 -3.60
C VAL A 54 6.35 -9.94 -2.49
N LYS A 55 7.25 -10.94 -2.56
CA LYS A 55 8.29 -11.15 -1.53
C LYS A 55 9.33 -10.04 -1.51
N ARG A 56 9.77 -9.54 -2.67
CA ARG A 56 10.74 -8.44 -2.78
C ARG A 56 10.10 -7.14 -2.34
N THR A 57 8.93 -6.82 -2.89
CA THR A 57 8.18 -5.60 -2.58
C THR A 57 7.85 -5.52 -1.08
N TRP A 58 7.40 -6.63 -0.47
CA TRP A 58 7.15 -6.69 0.97
C TRP A 58 8.41 -6.41 1.80
N LYS A 59 9.54 -7.02 1.44
CA LYS A 59 10.82 -6.75 2.12
C LYS A 59 11.19 -5.27 2.03
N GLN A 60 11.04 -4.67 0.86
CA GLN A 60 11.34 -3.24 0.68
C GLN A 60 10.48 -2.37 1.61
N ILE A 61 9.17 -2.63 1.70
CA ILE A 61 8.25 -1.88 2.56
C ILE A 61 8.62 -2.00 4.05
N ILE A 62 8.82 -3.22 4.56
CA ILE A 62 9.10 -3.42 6.01
C ILE A 62 10.48 -2.91 6.43
N TYR A 63 11.44 -2.83 5.50
CA TYR A 63 12.78 -2.33 5.81
C TYR A 63 12.95 -0.84 5.55
N PHE A 64 12.04 -0.21 4.79
CA PHE A 64 12.08 1.22 4.44
C PHE A 64 12.38 2.11 5.65
N ASN A 65 11.75 1.83 6.79
CA ASN A 65 11.87 2.64 7.98
C ASN A 65 12.51 1.93 9.18
N SER A 66 13.30 0.88 8.93
CA SER A 66 13.91 0.03 9.98
C SER A 66 14.91 0.74 10.91
N GLY A 67 15.10 2.06 10.76
CA GLY A 67 15.91 2.91 11.64
C GLY A 67 15.27 4.25 12.04
N ALA A 68 14.04 4.59 11.61
CA ALA A 68 13.42 5.82 12.08
C ALA A 68 12.61 5.58 13.35
N HIS A 69 12.92 6.37 14.37
CA HIS A 69 12.05 6.54 15.51
C HIS A 69 10.74 7.16 15.02
N VAL A 70 9.67 6.37 14.99
CA VAL A 70 8.32 6.88 14.94
C VAL A 70 8.12 7.62 16.27
N GLU A 71 8.27 8.95 16.29
CA GLU A 71 7.70 9.72 17.38
C GLU A 71 6.18 9.51 17.29
N GLU A 72 5.60 8.84 18.29
CA GLU A 72 4.16 8.65 18.42
C GLU A 72 3.48 10.01 18.64
N SER A 73 3.38 10.81 17.58
CA SER A 73 2.61 12.03 17.56
C SER A 73 1.16 11.66 17.25
N GLY A 74 0.40 11.44 18.32
CA GLY A 74 -1.06 11.45 18.28
C GLY A 74 -1.67 10.10 18.58
N ALA A 75 -2.66 10.12 19.48
CA ALA A 75 -3.54 8.99 19.71
C ALA A 75 -4.03 8.47 18.35
N LYS A 76 -3.91 7.15 18.12
CA LYS A 76 -4.44 6.46 16.94
C LYS A 76 -5.95 6.70 16.89
N LEU A 77 -6.37 7.78 16.22
CA LEU A 77 -7.76 7.99 15.89
C LEU A 77 -8.08 6.95 14.80
N PRO A 78 -9.11 6.11 14.98
CA PRO A 78 -9.50 5.19 13.93
C PRO A 78 -9.89 6.02 12.69
N VAL A 79 -9.10 5.91 11.63
CA VAL A 79 -9.46 6.46 10.32
C VAL A 79 -10.46 5.49 9.71
N THR A 80 -11.71 5.91 9.60
CA THR A 80 -12.73 5.17 8.83
C THR A 80 -12.52 5.51 7.37
N ILE A 81 -11.92 4.58 6.63
CA ILE A 81 -11.87 4.65 5.16
C ILE A 81 -13.17 4.05 4.65
N GLU A 82 -14.00 4.86 3.97
CA GLU A 82 -15.15 4.34 3.22
C GLU A 82 -14.62 3.63 1.98
N LEU A 83 -14.43 2.31 2.10
CA LEU A 83 -14.16 1.45 0.95
C LEU A 83 -15.44 1.32 0.12
N PRO A 84 -15.35 1.34 -1.23
CA PRO A 84 -16.50 1.04 -2.07
C PRO A 84 -17.05 -0.34 -1.70
N GLU A 85 -18.38 -0.48 -1.66
CA GLU A 85 -19.06 -1.73 -1.36
C GLU A 85 -18.60 -2.80 -2.37
N THR A 86 -17.67 -3.66 -1.95
CA THR A 86 -17.31 -4.86 -2.70
C THR A 86 -18.23 -5.97 -2.19
N ASP A 87 -19.19 -6.38 -3.01
CA ASP A 87 -20.20 -7.39 -2.68
C ASP A 87 -19.63 -8.78 -2.34
N GLU A 88 -18.31 -9.00 -2.49
CA GLU A 88 -17.69 -10.33 -2.40
C GLU A 88 -16.80 -10.57 -1.17
N PHE A 89 -16.52 -9.57 -0.33
CA PHE A 89 -15.62 -9.76 0.81
C PHE A 89 -16.24 -9.32 2.14
N LYS A 90 -16.81 -10.28 2.87
CA LYS A 90 -17.27 -10.09 4.26
C LYS A 90 -16.28 -10.76 5.20
N PHE A 91 -15.74 -10.00 6.13
CA PHE A 91 -15.02 -10.55 7.27
C PHE A 91 -16.01 -11.36 8.12
N ASP A 92 -15.67 -12.61 8.43
CA ASP A 92 -16.43 -13.41 9.38
C ASP A 92 -16.34 -12.75 10.76
N SER A 93 -17.43 -12.75 11.52
CA SER A 93 -17.52 -12.21 12.89
C SER A 93 -16.49 -12.81 13.86
N ASN A 94 -15.88 -13.94 13.51
CA ASN A 94 -14.84 -14.59 14.31
C ASN A 94 -13.40 -14.18 13.92
N LEU A 95 -13.23 -13.28 12.95
CA LEU A 95 -11.92 -12.90 12.46
C LEU A 95 -11.27 -11.85 13.38
N GLU A 96 -10.31 -12.28 14.20
CA GLU A 96 -9.56 -11.36 15.06
C GLU A 96 -8.41 -10.69 14.28
N ILE A 97 -8.44 -9.36 14.22
CA ILE A 97 -7.39 -8.54 13.61
C ILE A 97 -6.43 -8.08 14.71
N ILE A 98 -5.16 -8.47 14.59
CA ILE A 98 -4.11 -8.08 15.53
C ILE A 98 -3.29 -6.96 14.89
N SER A 99 -3.19 -5.82 15.56
CA SER A 99 -2.34 -4.69 15.17
C SER A 99 -1.23 -4.49 16.20
N ASP A 100 0.02 -4.75 15.81
CA ASP A 100 1.21 -4.61 16.66
C ASP A 100 2.33 -3.83 15.92
N GLU A 101 3.50 -3.69 16.55
CA GLU A 101 4.68 -3.00 15.99
C GLU A 101 5.19 -3.60 14.66
N ARG A 102 4.70 -4.79 14.27
CA ARG A 102 5.07 -5.51 13.05
C ARG A 102 4.00 -5.39 11.96
N GLY A 103 2.92 -4.66 12.22
CA GLY A 103 1.85 -4.37 11.26
C GLY A 103 0.48 -4.93 11.68
N VAL A 104 -0.39 -5.13 10.70
CA VAL A 104 -1.75 -5.68 10.89
C VAL A 104 -1.78 -7.11 10.34
N ARG A 105 -2.19 -8.08 11.16
CA ARG A 105 -2.29 -9.49 10.79
C ARG A 105 -3.65 -10.08 11.20
N ILE A 106 -4.12 -11.04 10.42
CA ILE A 106 -5.28 -11.86 10.75
C ILE A 106 -4.82 -12.99 11.69
N ALA A 107 -5.44 -13.12 12.86
CA ALA A 107 -5.20 -14.24 13.76
C ALA A 107 -5.61 -15.55 13.07
N ARG A 108 -4.70 -16.54 13.04
CA ARG A 108 -5.02 -17.87 12.53
C ARG A 108 -5.61 -18.68 13.67
N GLU A 109 -6.78 -19.29 13.48
CA GLU A 109 -7.31 -20.27 14.42
C GLU A 109 -6.36 -21.48 14.50
N GLU A 110 -5.80 -21.74 15.69
CA GLU A 110 -5.24 -23.06 16.01
C GLU A 110 -6.43 -24.01 16.16
N ASN A 111 -6.69 -24.81 15.12
CA ASN A 111 -7.55 -25.98 15.25
C ASN A 111 -6.70 -27.07 15.94
N ASP A 112 -7.12 -27.46 17.15
CA ASP A 112 -6.75 -28.72 17.79
C ASP A 112 -7.59 -29.87 17.19
#